data_AF-A0A6G1SMR8-F1
#
_entry.id   AF-A0A6G1SMR8-F1
#
_cell.length_a   1.000
_cell.length_b   1.000
_cell.length_c   1.000
_cell.angle_alpha   90.00
_cell.angle_beta   90.00
_cell.angle_gamma   90.00
#
_symmetry.space_group_name_H-M   'P 1'
#
loop_
_entity.id
_entity.type
_entity.pdbx_description
1 polymer ?
#
loop_
_entity_poly.entity_id
_entity_poly.type
_entity_poly.pdbx_seq_one_letter_code
_entity_poly.pdbx_strand_id
1 'polypeptide(L)'
;SYEGRPMKGLKIKFGENKPIIMLESGIHAREWIGPASATFFINEILSSAADDVVRNYEWHIFPSVNPDGYEYTWTKDRNWRKTRTPHWFFFKGVDANRNWPFHWMESGAT
;
A
#
# COMPACT_ATOMS: atom_id res chain seq x y z
N SER A 1 -2.07 9.42 -6.51
CA SER A 1 -0.72 9.02 -6.96
C SER A 1 -0.15 10.13 -7.84
N TYR A 2 1.03 9.98 -8.46
CA TYR A 2 1.55 11.04 -9.34
C TYR A 2 0.82 11.07 -10.69
N GLU A 3 0.57 9.89 -11.29
CA GLU A 3 -0.07 9.76 -12.61
C GLU A 3 -1.61 9.77 -12.53
N GLY A 4 -2.19 10.29 -11.45
CA GLY A 4 -3.65 10.48 -11.30
C GLY A 4 -4.47 9.24 -10.93
N ARG A 5 -3.85 8.10 -10.65
CA ARG A 5 -4.57 6.90 -10.19
C ARG A 5 -5.06 7.07 -8.74
N PRO A 6 -6.31 6.66 -8.44
CA PRO A 6 -6.81 6.67 -7.08
C PRO A 6 -6.07 5.62 -6.24
N MET A 7 -5.68 6.01 -5.03
CA MET A 7 -5.24 5.06 -4.00
C MET A 7 -6.48 4.54 -3.29
N LYS A 8 -6.86 3.29 -3.58
CA LYS A 8 -8.07 2.68 -3.03
C LYS A 8 -7.75 1.98 -1.72
N GLY A 9 -8.55 2.27 -0.69
CA GLY A 9 -8.54 1.56 0.58
C GLY A 9 -9.95 1.12 0.96
N LEU A 10 -10.04 0.13 1.84
CA LEU A 10 -11.29 -0.36 2.41
C LEU A 10 -11.32 -0.06 3.90
N LYS A 11 -12.41 0.57 4.35
CA LYS A 11 -12.75 0.74 5.75
C LYS A 11 -13.81 -0.27 6.15
N ILE A 12 -13.51 -1.12 7.13
CA ILE A 12 -14.45 -2.11 7.68
C ILE A 12 -14.75 -1.74 9.13
N LYS A 13 -16.01 -1.39 9.41
CA LYS A 13 -16.47 -0.89 10.71
C LYS A 13 -17.44 -1.87 11.37
N PHE A 14 -17.16 -2.25 12.61
CA PHE A 14 -17.99 -3.16 13.42
C PHE A 14 -18.65 -2.48 14.63
N GLY A 15 -18.58 -1.16 14.73
CA GLY A 15 -19.17 -0.34 15.79
C GLY A 15 -18.49 1.02 15.92
N GLU A 16 -18.94 1.86 16.85
CA GLU A 16 -18.36 3.18 17.13
C GLU A 16 -17.16 3.07 18.08
N ASN A 17 -16.24 4.05 18.00
CA ASN A 17 -15.10 4.23 18.94
C ASN A 17 -14.19 3.01 19.13
N LYS A 18 -14.04 2.16 18.12
CA LYS A 18 -13.09 1.03 18.16
C LYS A 18 -11.67 1.46 17.82
N PRO A 19 -10.64 0.84 18.41
CA PRO A 19 -9.26 1.03 17.98
C PRO A 19 -9.10 0.67 16.49
N ILE A 20 -8.30 1.48 15.77
CA ILE A 20 -8.08 1.31 14.34
C ILE A 20 -6.82 0.49 14.11
N ILE A 21 -6.93 -0.55 13.28
CA ILE A 21 -5.78 -1.24 12.69
C ILE A 21 -5.66 -0.80 11.23
N MET A 22 -4.52 -0.21 10.89
CA MET A 22 -4.17 0.14 9.51
C MET A 22 -3.23 -0.91 8.93
N LEU A 23 -3.57 -1.43 7.75
CA LEU A 23 -2.72 -2.31 6.97
C LEU A 23 -2.51 -1.70 5.60
N GLU A 24 -1.25 -1.47 5.24
CA GLU A 24 -0.86 -1.08 3.88
C GLU A 24 -0.01 -2.16 3.24
N SER A 25 -0.13 -2.29 1.92
CA SER A 25 0.72 -3.16 1.12
C SER A 25 1.06 -2.55 -0.22
N GLY A 26 2.01 -3.17 -0.91
CA GLY A 26 2.40 -2.75 -2.26
C GLY A 26 3.07 -1.39 -2.31
N ILE A 27 3.79 -0.99 -1.26
CA ILE A 27 4.64 0.22 -1.28
C ILE A 27 5.73 0.10 -2.34
N HIS A 28 6.31 -1.09 -2.48
CA HIS A 28 7.15 -1.44 -3.63
C HIS A 28 6.31 -2.15 -4.69
N ALA A 29 6.36 -1.62 -5.91
CA ALA A 29 5.50 -2.06 -6.99
C ALA A 29 5.64 -3.54 -7.38
N ARG A 30 6.88 -4.05 -7.43
CA ARG A 30 7.19 -5.44 -7.84
C ARG A 30 6.78 -6.53 -6.84
N GLU A 31 6.44 -6.17 -5.61
CA GLU A 31 6.15 -7.12 -4.51
C GLU A 31 4.69 -7.57 -4.58
N TRP A 32 4.31 -8.22 -5.68
CA TRP A 32 2.91 -8.55 -6.02
C TRP A 32 2.17 -9.41 -5.00
N ILE A 33 2.89 -10.20 -4.20
CA ILE A 33 2.26 -10.99 -3.14
C ILE A 33 1.66 -10.10 -2.05
N GLY A 34 2.20 -8.89 -1.81
CA GLY A 34 1.68 -7.95 -0.81
C GLY A 34 0.23 -7.55 -1.10
N PRO A 35 -0.07 -6.93 -2.25
CA PRO A 35 -1.44 -6.62 -2.65
C PRO A 35 -2.38 -7.82 -2.67
N ALA A 36 -1.91 -8.99 -3.14
CA ALA A 36 -2.72 -10.21 -3.16
C ALA A 36 -3.09 -10.67 -1.75
N SER A 37 -2.12 -10.71 -0.83
CA SER A 37 -2.35 -11.06 0.58
C SER A 37 -3.25 -10.04 1.29
N ALA A 38 -3.12 -8.75 1.01
CA ALA A 38 -4.03 -7.74 1.58
C ALA A 38 -5.47 -7.92 1.11
N THR A 39 -5.69 -8.25 -0.18
CA THR A 39 -7.04 -8.56 -0.67
C THR A 39 -7.59 -9.86 -0.09
N PHE A 40 -6.74 -10.87 0.12
CA PHE A 40 -7.13 -12.10 0.82
C PHE A 40 -7.51 -11.81 2.27
N PHE A 41 -6.72 -11.00 2.98
CA PHE A 41 -6.98 -10.62 4.37
C PHE A 41 -8.30 -9.84 4.53
N ILE A 42 -8.62 -8.97 3.57
CA ILE A 42 -9.94 -8.33 3.50
C ILE A 42 -11.05 -9.39 3.42
N ASN A 43 -10.90 -10.38 2.54
CA ASN A 43 -11.88 -11.46 2.40
C ASN A 43 -12.05 -12.25 3.71
N GLU A 44 -10.94 -12.57 4.37
CA GLU A 44 -10.97 -13.30 5.65
C GLU A 44 -11.69 -12.50 6.73
N ILE A 45 -11.41 -11.19 6.88
CA ILE A 45 -12.12 -10.32 7.84
C ILE A 45 -13.63 -10.29 7.57
N LEU A 46 -14.03 -10.18 6.29
CA LEU A 46 -15.45 -10.12 5.92
C LEU A 46 -16.13 -11.48 6.13
N SER A 47 -15.43 -12.59 5.88
CA SER A 47 -15.96 -13.95 6.01
C SER A 47 -16.01 -14.42 7.47
N SER A 48 -15.07 -13.97 8.30
CA SER A 48 -14.97 -14.27 9.73
C SER A 48 -15.64 -13.21 10.61
N ALA A 49 -16.54 -12.37 10.07
CA ALA A 49 -17.13 -11.23 10.76
C ALA A 49 -17.94 -11.57 12.05
N ALA A 50 -18.13 -12.86 12.35
CA ALA A 50 -18.71 -13.37 13.59
C ALA A 50 -17.67 -13.57 14.72
N ASP A 51 -16.37 -13.50 14.43
CA ASP A 51 -15.28 -13.62 15.42
C ASP A 51 -15.13 -12.31 16.20
N ASP A 52 -15.23 -12.40 17.53
CA ASP A 52 -15.12 -11.26 18.44
C ASP A 52 -13.78 -10.52 18.31
N VAL A 53 -12.69 -11.22 17.98
CA VAL A 53 -11.36 -10.62 17.79
C VAL A 53 -11.37 -9.65 16.62
N VAL A 54 -11.93 -10.06 15.47
CA VAL A 54 -12.03 -9.22 14.27
C VAL A 54 -12.93 -8.03 14.52
N ARG A 55 -14.03 -8.24 15.26
CA ARG A 55 -15.00 -7.19 15.56
C ARG A 55 -14.48 -6.16 16.54
N ASN A 56 -13.48 -6.45 17.37
CA ASN A 56 -12.94 -5.51 18.36
C ASN A 56 -12.20 -4.30 17.75
N TYR A 57 -11.94 -4.31 16.45
CA TYR A 57 -11.20 -3.27 15.74
C TYR A 57 -11.99 -2.67 14.57
N GLU A 58 -11.63 -1.46 14.18
CA GLU A 58 -11.95 -0.90 12.86
C GLU A 58 -10.75 -1.13 11.93
N TRP A 59 -10.97 -1.66 10.73
CA TRP A 59 -9.89 -2.04 9.82
C TRP A 59 -9.80 -1.05 8.66
N HIS A 60 -8.60 -0.51 8.43
CA HIS A 60 -8.28 0.37 7.30
C HIS A 60 -7.22 -0.30 6.46
N ILE A 61 -7.62 -0.85 5.31
CA ILE A 61 -6.74 -1.70 4.50
C ILE A 61 -6.52 -1.06 3.14
N PHE A 62 -5.26 -0.85 2.76
CA PHE A 62 -4.85 -0.30 1.47
C PHE A 62 -4.02 -1.35 0.71
N PRO A 63 -4.64 -2.12 -0.21
CA PRO A 63 -3.94 -3.19 -0.92
C PRO A 63 -2.76 -2.71 -1.78
N SER A 64 -2.82 -1.48 -2.29
CA SER A 64 -1.70 -0.89 -3.04
C SER A 64 -1.59 0.60 -2.74
N VAL A 65 -0.50 0.98 -2.06
CA VAL A 65 -0.15 2.39 -1.80
C VAL A 65 0.76 2.99 -2.88
N ASN A 66 1.14 2.21 -3.90
CA ASN A 66 1.89 2.66 -5.08
C ASN A 66 1.20 2.23 -6.38
N PRO A 67 -0.01 2.75 -6.69
CA PRO A 67 -0.80 2.28 -7.83
C PRO A 67 -0.14 2.58 -9.19
N ASP A 68 0.64 3.66 -9.31
CA ASP A 68 1.35 3.97 -10.57
C ASP A 68 2.50 2.99 -10.81
N GLY A 69 3.30 2.72 -9.77
CA GLY A 69 4.37 1.75 -9.86
C GLY A 69 3.83 0.35 -10.14
N TYR A 70 2.76 -0.05 -9.45
CA TYR A 70 2.12 -1.35 -9.65
C TYR A 70 1.65 -1.53 -11.10
N GLU A 71 0.92 -0.56 -11.67
CA GLU A 71 0.53 -0.59 -13.09
C GLU A 71 1.75 -0.69 -14.03
N TYR A 72 2.82 0.04 -13.72
CA TYR A 72 4.05 0.01 -14.51
C TYR A 72 4.71 -1.39 -14.53
N THR A 73 4.56 -2.18 -13.46
CA THR A 73 5.05 -3.57 -13.42
C THR A 73 4.27 -4.54 -14.31
N TRP A 74 3.02 -4.21 -14.64
CA TRP A 74 2.19 -4.99 -15.56
C TRP A 74 2.39 -4.58 -17.02
N THR A 75 2.74 -3.31 -17.26
CA THR A 75 2.72 -2.73 -18.62
C THR A 75 4.10 -2.50 -19.24
N LYS A 76 5.16 -2.36 -18.43
CA LYS A 76 6.49 -1.92 -18.91
C LYS A 76 7.67 -2.66 -18.29
N ASP A 77 7.76 -2.73 -16.96
CA ASP A 77 8.92 -3.32 -16.26
C ASP A 77 8.50 -4.03 -14.98
N ARG A 78 8.48 -5.36 -15.03
CA ARG A 78 8.11 -6.23 -13.90
C ARG A 78 8.96 -5.97 -12.65
N ASN A 79 10.20 -5.55 -12.79
CA ASN A 79 11.13 -5.37 -11.67
C ASN A 79 11.10 -3.95 -11.07
N TRP A 80 10.19 -3.09 -11.55
CA TRP A 80 10.04 -1.74 -11.03
C TRP A 80 9.63 -1.73 -9.55
N ARG A 81 10.31 -0.90 -8.75
CA ARG A 81 10.10 -0.81 -7.29
C ARG A 81 9.45 0.52 -6.86
N LYS A 82 9.90 1.62 -7.45
CA LYS A 82 9.70 2.99 -6.97
C LYS A 82 8.31 3.56 -7.31
N THR A 83 8.03 4.79 -6.88
CA THR A 83 6.91 5.58 -7.41
C THR A 83 7.12 5.96 -8.89
N ARG A 84 6.23 6.77 -9.47
CA ARG A 84 6.32 7.22 -10.88
C ARG A 84 6.48 8.73 -11.05
N THR A 85 6.77 9.46 -9.98
CA THR A 85 7.09 10.89 -10.03
C THR A 85 8.28 11.14 -10.96
N PRO A 86 8.20 12.08 -11.93
CA PRO A 86 9.30 12.42 -12.81
C PRO A 86 10.37 13.19 -12.04
N HIS A 87 11.61 12.93 -12.41
CA HIS A 87 12.77 13.71 -12.01
C HIS A 87 13.48 14.21 -13.28
N TRP A 88 14.75 14.57 -13.14
CA TRP A 88 15.58 15.07 -14.23
C TRP A 88 15.70 14.06 -15.38
N PHE A 89 15.47 14.53 -16.61
CA PHE A 89 15.47 13.73 -17.84
C PHE A 89 14.63 12.44 -17.76
N PHE A 90 15.28 11.27 -17.87
CA PHE A 90 14.64 9.96 -17.97
C PHE A 90 14.44 9.29 -16.60
N PHE A 91 14.95 9.89 -15.52
CA PHE A 91 14.83 9.33 -14.19
C PHE A 91 13.42 9.53 -13.63
N LYS A 92 12.83 8.44 -13.14
CA LYS A 92 11.50 8.45 -12.53
C LYS A 92 11.53 7.68 -11.22
N GLY A 93 10.69 8.12 -10.30
CA GLY A 93 10.35 7.47 -9.05
C GLY A 93 11.35 7.70 -7.92
N VAL A 94 10.81 7.77 -6.72
CA VAL A 94 11.51 7.70 -5.43
C VAL A 94 11.18 6.35 -4.78
N ASP A 95 12.11 5.79 -4.01
CA ASP A 95 11.77 4.68 -3.12
C ASP A 95 10.83 5.21 -2.02
N ALA A 96 9.55 4.83 -2.08
CA ALA A 96 8.54 5.30 -1.15
C ALA A 96 8.87 4.95 0.31
N ASN A 97 9.57 3.83 0.56
CA ASN A 97 9.98 3.43 1.91
C ASN A 97 11.34 4.03 2.35
N ARG A 98 11.82 5.05 1.64
CA ARG A 98 12.93 5.92 2.05
C ARG A 98 12.52 7.38 2.10
N ASN A 99 11.22 7.67 2.00
CA ASN A 99 10.67 9.01 1.89
C ASN A 99 9.82 9.43 3.10
N TRP A 100 10.00 8.74 4.24
CA TRP A 100 9.37 9.11 5.51
C TRP A 100 10.23 10.12 6.27
N PRO A 101 9.63 11.04 7.06
CA PRO A 101 10.36 12.08 7.80
C PRO A 101 10.98 11.55 9.10
N PHE A 102 11.64 10.40 9.04
CA PHE A 102 12.31 9.76 10.17
C PHE A 102 13.73 9.38 9.75
N HIS A 103 14.74 10.03 10.33
CA HIS A 103 16.16 9.90 9.92
C HIS A 103 16.33 10.01 8.40
N TRP A 104 15.63 10.96 7.79
CA TRP A 104 15.55 11.10 6.33
C TRP A 104 16.91 11.47 5.74
N MET A 105 17.38 10.68 4.77
CA MET A 105 18.66 10.88 4.06
C MET A 105 19.91 10.84 4.95
N GLU A 106 19.83 10.33 6.19
CA GLU A 106 21.01 10.19 7.06
C GLU A 106 21.97 9.08 6.59
N SER A 107 21.43 7.91 6.22
CA SER A 107 22.18 6.76 5.69
C SER A 107 21.24 5.77 5.01
N GLY A 108 21.74 4.93 4.09
CA GLY A 108 20.96 3.87 3.43
C GLY A 108 19.86 4.37 2.47
N ALA A 109 19.96 5.62 2.02
CA ALA A 109 19.02 6.31 1.14
C ALA A 109 19.49 6.41 -0.33
N THR A 110 20.22 5.38 -0.80
CA THR A 110 20.62 5.21 -2.21
C THR A 110 19.62 4.39 -2.99
#